data_AF-A0A2N9F0H3-F1
#
_entry.id   AF-A0A2N9F0H3-F1
#
_cell.length_a   1.000
_cell.length_b   1.000
_cell.length_c   1.000
_cell.angle_alpha   90.00
_cell.angle_beta   90.00
_cell.angle_gamma   90.00
#
_symmetry.space_group_name_H-M   'P 1'
#
loop_
_entity.id
_entity.type
_entity.pdbx_description
1 polymer ?
#
loop_
_entity_poly.entity_id
_entity_poly.type
_entity_poly.pdbx_seq_one_letter_code
_entity_poly.pdbx_strand_id
1 'polypeptide(L)'
;MSGILCIIADKLMKSEIYSDYVQDHLAPSGYLKLPNAIPNYLEKCKFLPKLNNELPDERNSTYKERFTSLQNLVLIMFEHDTVLIPKETSWFGYYPDGAFNPLLPPQQTQLYIEDWIGLKTLDEAGRVKYISVPGNHLGISRSDMKKYVVPYLEGKASGKIITEKDGDIRVHRVHHKVVPSNKKEQSVPQFEESASTKVILKGSSSYWWPSSIKSFIDELLGLTEESLSHS
;
A
#
# COMPACT_ATOMS: atom_id res chain seq x y z
N MET A 1 -29.13 -9.82 -11.84
CA MET A 1 -27.97 -8.93 -11.96
C MET A 1 -28.47 -7.50 -11.83
N SER A 2 -28.40 -6.88 -10.64
CA SER A 2 -28.86 -5.49 -10.44
C SER A 2 -27.90 -4.80 -9.48
N GLY A 3 -26.83 -4.26 -10.04
CA GLY A 3 -25.90 -3.38 -9.36
C GLY A 3 -25.72 -2.10 -10.16
N ILE A 4 -25.22 -1.05 -9.52
CA ILE A 4 -24.93 0.26 -10.12
C ILE A 4 -24.09 0.12 -11.41
N LEU A 5 -23.20 -0.88 -11.47
CA LEU A 5 -22.39 -1.18 -12.64
C LEU A 5 -23.15 -1.78 -13.83
N CYS A 6 -24.30 -2.41 -13.64
CA CYS A 6 -25.13 -2.93 -14.74
C CYS A 6 -25.81 -1.78 -15.50
N ILE A 7 -26.21 -0.73 -14.78
CA ILE A 7 -26.75 0.52 -15.36
C ILE A 7 -25.65 1.29 -16.09
N ILE A 8 -24.43 1.26 -15.55
CA ILE A 8 -23.25 1.81 -16.22
C ILE A 8 -22.97 1.00 -17.49
N ALA A 9 -22.89 -0.33 -17.43
CA ALA A 9 -22.66 -1.22 -18.59
C ALA A 9 -23.64 -0.96 -19.76
N ASP A 10 -24.94 -0.82 -19.48
CA ASP A 10 -25.95 -0.52 -20.51
C ASP A 10 -25.79 0.87 -21.15
N LYS A 11 -25.32 1.86 -20.39
CA LYS A 11 -25.00 3.21 -20.91
C LYS A 11 -23.63 3.26 -21.60
N LEU A 12 -22.66 2.45 -21.15
CA LEU A 12 -21.32 2.31 -21.73
C LEU A 12 -21.36 1.74 -23.15
N MET A 13 -22.31 0.83 -23.42
CA MET A 13 -22.53 0.29 -24.75
C MET A 13 -23.05 1.34 -25.77
N LYS A 14 -23.55 2.50 -25.32
CA LYS A 14 -24.10 3.58 -26.18
C LYS A 14 -23.10 4.73 -26.48
N SER A 15 -21.81 4.53 -26.23
CA SER A 15 -20.69 5.37 -26.69
C SER A 15 -20.73 6.87 -26.31
N GLU A 16 -20.68 7.20 -25.01
CA GLU A 16 -20.37 8.57 -24.55
C GLU A 16 -19.47 8.60 -23.29
N ILE A 17 -18.87 7.47 -22.90
CA ILE A 17 -18.07 7.39 -21.67
C ILE A 17 -16.85 8.31 -21.67
N TYR A 18 -16.32 8.57 -22.87
CA TYR A 18 -15.17 9.45 -23.09
C TYR A 18 -15.58 10.87 -23.50
N SER A 19 -16.84 11.27 -23.30
CA SER A 19 -17.24 12.68 -23.44
C SER A 19 -16.68 13.51 -22.28
N ASP A 20 -16.42 14.80 -22.54
CA ASP A 20 -15.86 15.70 -21.52
C ASP A 20 -16.72 15.75 -20.26
N TYR A 21 -18.05 15.89 -20.44
CA TYR A 21 -18.99 15.93 -19.33
C TYR A 21 -18.90 14.67 -18.47
N VAL A 22 -18.88 13.48 -19.07
CA VAL A 22 -18.81 12.24 -18.30
C VAL A 22 -17.46 12.10 -17.60
N GLN A 23 -16.35 12.40 -18.29
CA GLN A 23 -15.01 12.37 -17.69
C GLN A 23 -14.84 13.34 -16.50
N ASP A 24 -15.57 14.46 -16.47
CA ASP A 24 -15.51 15.44 -15.38
C ASP A 24 -16.47 15.15 -14.21
N HIS A 25 -17.54 14.36 -14.45
CA HIS A 25 -18.63 14.22 -13.47
C HIS A 25 -18.88 12.77 -13.02
N LEU A 26 -18.26 11.76 -13.64
CA LEU A 26 -18.43 10.35 -13.29
C LEU A 26 -17.10 9.68 -12.98
N ALA A 27 -16.72 9.60 -11.70
CA ALA A 27 -15.43 9.05 -11.30
C ALA A 27 -15.05 7.69 -11.96
N PRO A 28 -15.98 6.71 -12.11
CA PRO A 28 -15.68 5.47 -12.84
C PRO A 28 -15.22 5.60 -14.28
N SER A 29 -15.58 6.68 -14.98
CA SER A 29 -15.20 6.86 -16.37
C SER A 29 -13.71 7.14 -16.56
N GLY A 30 -13.05 7.65 -15.52
CA GLY A 30 -11.61 7.97 -15.54
C GLY A 30 -10.71 6.73 -15.57
N TYR A 31 -11.26 5.54 -15.33
CA TYR A 31 -10.51 4.28 -15.33
C TYR A 31 -11.19 3.16 -16.13
N LEU A 32 -12.15 3.51 -16.98
CA LEU A 32 -12.70 2.55 -17.94
C LEU A 32 -11.84 2.50 -19.20
N LYS A 33 -11.18 1.36 -19.44
CA LYS A 33 -10.41 1.08 -20.66
C LYS A 33 -11.18 0.12 -21.55
N LEU A 34 -11.71 0.54 -22.69
CA LEU A 34 -12.41 -0.36 -23.60
C LEU A 34 -11.44 -0.89 -24.67
N PRO A 35 -11.15 -2.21 -24.74
CA PRO A 35 -10.22 -2.77 -25.72
C PRO A 35 -10.59 -2.45 -27.18
N ASN A 36 -11.88 -2.36 -27.49
CA ASN A 36 -12.37 -2.02 -28.83
C ASN A 36 -12.47 -0.50 -29.10
N ALA A 37 -12.05 0.36 -28.18
CA ALA A 37 -12.10 1.82 -28.31
C ALA A 37 -10.83 2.52 -27.79
N ILE A 38 -9.67 1.85 -27.95
CA ILE A 38 -8.37 2.36 -27.49
C ILE A 38 -8.03 3.77 -27.99
N PRO A 39 -8.30 4.16 -29.26
CA PRO A 39 -8.04 5.54 -29.69
C PRO A 39 -8.80 6.59 -28.85
N ASN A 40 -10.10 6.38 -28.60
CA ASN A 40 -10.89 7.29 -27.77
C ASN A 40 -10.44 7.26 -26.30
N TYR A 41 -10.05 6.08 -25.80
CA TYR A 41 -9.50 5.93 -24.45
C TYR A 41 -8.22 6.76 -24.28
N LEU A 42 -7.25 6.63 -25.18
CA LEU A 42 -5.99 7.36 -25.11
C LEU A 42 -6.19 8.88 -25.29
N GLU A 43 -7.08 9.28 -26.20
CA GLU A 43 -7.31 10.71 -26.49
C GLU A 43 -8.09 11.42 -25.38
N LYS A 44 -9.11 10.78 -24.78
CA LYS A 44 -10.11 11.49 -23.98
C LYS A 44 -10.24 11.01 -22.54
N CYS A 45 -9.70 9.84 -22.17
CA CYS A 45 -9.75 9.41 -20.78
C CYS A 45 -8.79 10.24 -19.93
N LYS A 46 -9.32 11.02 -18.98
CA LYS A 46 -8.57 12.08 -18.29
C LYS A 46 -7.61 11.58 -17.20
N PHE A 47 -7.71 10.32 -16.80
CA PHE A 47 -7.00 9.79 -15.64
C PHE A 47 -6.12 8.59 -15.95
N LEU A 48 -6.69 7.44 -16.31
CA LEU A 48 -5.93 6.18 -16.37
C LEU A 48 -4.78 6.18 -17.40
N PRO A 49 -4.92 6.64 -18.66
CA PRO A 49 -3.80 6.67 -19.62
C PRO A 49 -2.62 7.51 -19.12
N LYS A 50 -2.92 8.62 -18.45
CA LYS A 50 -1.92 9.52 -17.86
C LYS A 50 -1.23 8.87 -16.67
N LEU A 51 -1.98 8.28 -15.74
CA LEU A 51 -1.43 7.62 -14.56
C LEU A 51 -0.53 6.43 -14.95
N ASN A 52 -0.96 5.67 -15.97
CA ASN A 52 -0.26 4.49 -16.46
C ASN A 52 0.88 4.79 -17.44
N ASN A 53 1.17 6.07 -17.73
CA ASN A 53 2.19 6.48 -18.71
C ASN A 53 1.96 5.85 -20.11
N GLU A 54 0.70 5.70 -20.53
CA GLU A 54 0.34 5.08 -21.82
C GLU A 54 0.54 6.02 -23.01
N LEU A 55 0.59 7.34 -22.77
CA LEU A 55 0.81 8.37 -23.78
C LEU A 55 2.31 8.65 -23.97
N PRO A 56 2.95 8.25 -25.09
CA PRO A 56 4.41 8.32 -25.26
C PRO A 56 5.00 9.73 -25.04
N ASP A 57 4.33 10.75 -25.58
CA ASP A 57 4.80 12.15 -25.52
C ASP A 57 4.54 12.83 -24.15
N GLU A 58 3.76 12.19 -23.27
CA GLU A 58 3.38 12.73 -21.96
C GLU A 58 3.91 11.88 -20.79
N ARG A 59 4.73 10.86 -21.06
CA ARG A 59 5.25 9.96 -20.01
C ARG A 59 5.97 10.74 -18.91
N ASN A 60 5.53 10.51 -17.67
CA ASN A 60 6.06 11.19 -16.50
C ASN A 60 7.00 10.27 -15.70
N SER A 61 8.30 10.57 -15.73
CA SER A 61 9.33 9.79 -15.02
C SER A 61 9.17 9.81 -13.50
N THR A 62 8.62 10.89 -12.93
CA THR A 62 8.36 10.99 -11.49
C THR A 62 7.31 9.96 -11.03
N TYR A 63 6.37 9.56 -11.89
CA TYR A 63 5.41 8.50 -11.55
C TYR A 63 6.13 7.17 -11.35
N LYS A 64 7.02 6.83 -12.30
CA LYS A 64 7.87 5.64 -12.21
C LYS A 64 8.77 5.66 -10.99
N GLU A 65 9.45 6.77 -10.74
CA GLU A 65 10.35 6.93 -9.58
C GLU A 65 9.60 6.69 -8.27
N ARG A 66 8.45 7.35 -8.10
CA ARG A 66 7.64 7.23 -6.87
C ARG A 66 7.05 5.84 -6.71
N PHE A 67 6.51 5.26 -7.76
CA PHE A 67 5.96 3.90 -7.70
C PHE A 67 7.07 2.90 -7.34
N THR A 68 8.25 3.03 -7.95
CA THR A 68 9.41 2.16 -7.66
C THR A 68 9.98 2.35 -6.24
N SER A 69 9.68 3.46 -5.58
CA SER A 69 10.09 3.72 -4.19
C SER A 69 9.34 2.85 -3.16
N LEU A 70 8.25 2.19 -3.56
CA LEU A 70 7.49 1.30 -2.69
C LEU A 70 8.39 0.18 -2.11
N GLN A 71 8.27 -0.05 -0.80
CA GLN A 71 8.96 -1.16 -0.14
C GLN A 71 8.37 -2.50 -0.54
N ASN A 72 7.05 -2.57 -0.65
CA ASN A 72 6.29 -3.72 -1.14
C ASN A 72 5.07 -3.23 -1.90
N LEU A 73 4.70 -3.96 -2.95
CA LEU A 73 3.44 -3.82 -3.67
C LEU A 73 2.68 -5.15 -3.55
N VAL A 74 1.61 -5.17 -2.76
CA VAL A 74 0.80 -6.37 -2.52
C VAL A 74 -0.49 -6.25 -3.33
N LEU A 75 -0.65 -7.12 -4.32
CA LEU A 75 -1.76 -7.13 -5.25
C LEU A 75 -2.63 -8.36 -4.99
N ILE A 76 -3.84 -8.14 -4.51
CA ILE A 76 -4.79 -9.21 -4.17
C ILE A 76 -5.88 -9.28 -5.24
N MET A 77 -6.05 -10.46 -5.83
CA MET A 77 -7.11 -10.77 -6.77
C MET A 77 -8.11 -11.72 -6.13
N PHE A 78 -9.40 -11.45 -6.33
CA PHE A 78 -10.50 -12.29 -5.85
C PHE A 78 -10.93 -13.26 -6.94
N GLU A 79 -10.96 -14.56 -6.64
CA GLU A 79 -11.18 -15.60 -7.65
C GLU A 79 -12.57 -15.54 -8.29
N HIS A 80 -13.57 -15.08 -7.53
CA HIS A 80 -14.97 -14.95 -7.94
C HIS A 80 -15.38 -13.47 -8.11
N ASP A 81 -14.43 -12.57 -8.37
CA ASP A 81 -14.76 -11.17 -8.62
C ASP A 81 -15.63 -11.03 -9.88
N THR A 82 -16.80 -10.40 -9.73
CA THR A 82 -17.72 -10.06 -10.82
C THR A 82 -17.87 -8.55 -11.02
N VAL A 83 -17.09 -7.75 -10.27
CA VAL A 83 -17.09 -6.28 -10.31
C VAL A 83 -15.95 -5.81 -11.19
N LEU A 84 -14.75 -6.39 -11.02
CA LEU A 84 -13.60 -6.15 -11.88
C LEU A 84 -13.69 -7.04 -13.11
N ILE A 85 -13.73 -6.42 -14.29
CA ILE A 85 -13.82 -7.11 -15.58
C ILE A 85 -12.71 -6.59 -16.48
N PRO A 86 -11.66 -7.38 -16.75
CA PRO A 86 -11.38 -8.70 -16.18
C PRO A 86 -10.85 -8.61 -14.74
N LYS A 87 -10.97 -9.67 -13.94
CA LYS A 87 -10.46 -9.70 -12.55
C LYS A 87 -8.94 -9.54 -12.46
N GLU A 88 -8.24 -9.94 -13.52
CA GLU A 88 -6.79 -9.83 -13.69
C GLU A 88 -6.30 -8.36 -13.66
N THR A 89 -7.19 -7.38 -13.81
CA THR A 89 -6.86 -5.96 -13.61
C THR A 89 -6.33 -5.69 -12.20
N SER A 90 -6.73 -6.47 -11.18
CA SER A 90 -6.15 -6.44 -9.82
C SER A 90 -4.64 -6.66 -9.80
N TRP A 91 -4.09 -7.31 -10.82
CA TRP A 91 -2.66 -7.62 -10.94
C TRP A 91 -1.96 -6.81 -12.04
N PHE A 92 -2.63 -5.84 -12.68
CA PHE A 92 -2.18 -5.19 -13.94
C PHE A 92 -2.22 -6.10 -15.18
N GLY A 93 -2.95 -7.21 -15.13
CA GLY A 93 -3.30 -7.97 -16.33
C GLY A 93 -4.44 -7.29 -17.09
N TYR A 94 -4.48 -7.45 -18.41
CA TYR A 94 -5.55 -6.88 -19.23
C TYR A 94 -5.74 -7.59 -20.57
N TYR A 95 -6.74 -7.17 -21.33
CA TYR A 95 -6.92 -7.59 -22.71
C TYR A 95 -5.95 -6.88 -23.68
N PRO A 96 -5.59 -7.51 -24.81
CA PRO A 96 -4.90 -6.82 -25.90
C PRO A 96 -5.80 -5.77 -26.54
N ASP A 97 -5.18 -4.77 -27.16
CA ASP A 97 -5.92 -3.75 -27.91
C ASP A 97 -6.72 -4.38 -29.05
N GLY A 98 -7.99 -3.97 -29.18
CA GLY A 98 -8.92 -4.44 -30.21
C GLY A 98 -9.65 -5.75 -29.89
N ALA A 99 -9.29 -6.49 -28.83
CA ALA A 99 -9.91 -7.77 -28.52
C ALA A 99 -10.17 -7.96 -27.02
N PHE A 100 -11.12 -8.84 -26.67
CA PHE A 100 -11.43 -9.21 -25.29
C PHE A 100 -10.86 -10.60 -24.92
N ASN A 101 -9.95 -11.12 -25.75
CA ASN A 101 -9.20 -12.34 -25.52
C ASN A 101 -7.96 -12.37 -26.44
N PRO A 102 -6.91 -13.12 -26.06
CA PRO A 102 -6.71 -13.78 -24.76
C PRO A 102 -6.50 -12.77 -23.62
N LEU A 103 -6.58 -13.22 -22.36
CA LEU A 103 -6.16 -12.41 -21.22
C LEU A 103 -4.63 -12.39 -21.13
N LEU A 104 -4.04 -11.20 -21.05
CA LEU A 104 -2.60 -11.05 -20.86
C LEU A 104 -2.29 -10.97 -19.36
N PRO A 105 -1.40 -11.82 -18.83
CA PRO A 105 -0.84 -11.60 -17.51
C PRO A 105 -0.01 -10.31 -17.50
N PRO A 106 0.28 -9.73 -16.32
CA PRO A 106 0.97 -8.45 -16.19
C PRO A 106 2.27 -8.42 -16.99
N GLN A 107 3.05 -9.50 -16.94
CA GLN A 107 4.36 -9.64 -17.59
C GLN A 107 4.31 -9.61 -19.13
N GLN A 108 3.13 -9.76 -19.73
CA GLN A 108 2.93 -9.71 -21.18
C GLN A 108 2.33 -8.37 -21.64
N THR A 109 2.01 -7.46 -20.71
CA THR A 109 1.51 -6.12 -21.07
C THR A 109 2.65 -5.19 -21.46
N GLN A 110 2.40 -4.24 -22.36
CA GLN A 110 3.39 -3.22 -22.74
C GLN A 110 3.86 -2.38 -21.54
N LEU A 111 2.94 -2.04 -20.64
CA LEU A 111 3.22 -1.33 -19.39
C LEU A 111 4.32 -2.01 -18.57
N TYR A 112 4.31 -3.35 -18.51
CA TYR A 112 5.35 -4.13 -17.84
C TYR A 112 6.61 -4.28 -18.69
N ILE A 113 6.48 -4.69 -19.96
CA ILE A 113 7.61 -5.01 -20.84
C ILE A 113 8.54 -3.80 -21.00
N GLU A 114 7.96 -2.63 -21.25
CA GLU A 114 8.66 -1.35 -21.38
C GLU A 114 8.82 -0.62 -20.03
N ASP A 115 8.29 -1.18 -18.95
CA ASP A 115 8.41 -0.70 -17.57
C ASP A 115 7.98 0.78 -17.39
N TRP A 116 6.81 1.13 -17.93
CA TRP A 116 6.30 2.52 -18.00
C TRP A 116 6.14 3.19 -16.64
N ILE A 117 5.73 2.42 -15.63
CA ILE A 117 5.51 2.89 -14.27
C ILE A 117 6.48 2.27 -13.25
N GLY A 118 7.42 1.42 -13.68
CA GLY A 118 8.34 0.75 -12.74
C GLY A 118 7.82 -0.57 -12.15
N LEU A 119 6.72 -1.12 -12.67
CA LEU A 119 6.15 -2.38 -12.20
C LEU A 119 7.15 -3.55 -12.39
N LYS A 120 7.80 -3.64 -13.56
CA LYS A 120 8.81 -4.66 -13.82
C LYS A 120 10.01 -4.47 -12.90
N THR A 121 10.46 -3.24 -12.72
CA THR A 121 11.56 -2.94 -11.78
C THR A 121 11.24 -3.38 -10.34
N LEU A 122 10.00 -3.15 -9.86
CA LEU A 122 9.57 -3.63 -8.55
C LEU A 122 9.48 -5.15 -8.46
N ASP A 123 8.97 -5.79 -9.52
CA ASP A 123 8.73 -7.23 -9.58
C ASP A 123 10.06 -7.99 -9.60
N GLU A 124 11.00 -7.59 -10.47
CA GLU A 124 12.35 -8.14 -10.54
C GLU A 124 13.15 -7.94 -9.24
N ALA A 125 12.87 -6.87 -8.49
CA ALA A 125 13.42 -6.64 -7.16
C ALA A 125 12.76 -7.51 -6.06
N GLY A 126 11.80 -8.36 -6.40
CA GLY A 126 11.07 -9.23 -5.49
C GLY A 126 10.10 -8.50 -4.55
N ARG A 127 9.77 -7.23 -4.85
CA ARG A 127 8.93 -6.36 -4.02
C ARG A 127 7.45 -6.42 -4.40
N VAL A 128 7.09 -7.06 -5.50
CA VAL A 128 5.68 -7.31 -5.86
C VAL A 128 5.23 -8.67 -5.32
N LYS A 129 3.98 -8.75 -4.87
CA LYS A 129 3.31 -9.98 -4.42
C LYS A 129 1.96 -10.10 -5.11
N TYR A 130 1.83 -11.09 -5.96
CA TYR A 130 0.57 -11.46 -6.60
C TYR A 130 -0.11 -12.54 -5.77
N ILE A 131 -1.27 -12.22 -5.19
CA ILE A 131 -1.97 -13.07 -4.23
C ILE A 131 -3.38 -13.31 -4.74
N SER A 132 -3.77 -14.59 -4.89
CA SER A 132 -5.12 -15.00 -5.24
C SER A 132 -5.81 -15.51 -3.99
N VAL A 133 -7.03 -15.05 -3.73
CA VAL A 133 -7.83 -15.52 -2.60
C VAL A 133 -9.23 -15.89 -3.08
N PRO A 134 -9.85 -16.93 -2.48
CA PRO A 134 -11.24 -17.26 -2.77
C PRO A 134 -12.15 -16.14 -2.23
N GLY A 135 -13.13 -15.74 -3.03
CA GLY A 135 -14.12 -14.74 -2.60
C GLY A 135 -14.66 -13.92 -3.75
N ASN A 136 -15.78 -13.22 -3.49
CA ASN A 136 -16.30 -12.17 -4.35
C ASN A 136 -15.51 -10.86 -4.13
N HIS A 137 -15.86 -9.79 -4.84
CA HIS A 137 -15.24 -8.48 -4.70
C HIS A 137 -15.14 -8.03 -3.23
N LEU A 138 -13.92 -7.77 -2.75
CA LEU A 138 -13.59 -7.40 -1.36
C LEU A 138 -13.94 -8.46 -0.29
N GLY A 139 -14.35 -9.66 -0.70
CA GLY A 139 -14.70 -10.76 0.18
C GLY A 139 -13.48 -11.57 0.64
N ILE A 140 -12.54 -10.94 1.34
CA ILE A 140 -11.35 -11.60 1.90
C ILE A 140 -11.64 -12.20 3.28
N SER A 141 -11.21 -13.44 3.52
CA SER A 141 -11.36 -14.08 4.83
C SER A 141 -10.43 -13.46 5.89
N ARG A 142 -10.80 -13.54 7.17
CA ARG A 142 -9.90 -13.10 8.27
C ARG A 142 -8.57 -13.86 8.27
N SER A 143 -8.60 -15.17 7.97
CA SER A 143 -7.38 -15.98 7.85
C SER A 143 -6.47 -15.49 6.72
N ASP A 144 -7.05 -15.14 5.57
CA ASP A 144 -6.26 -14.62 4.44
C ASP A 144 -5.72 -13.22 4.72
N MET A 145 -6.49 -12.34 5.39
CA MET A 145 -5.97 -11.04 5.84
C MET A 145 -4.78 -11.20 6.80
N LYS A 146 -4.90 -12.08 7.80
CA LYS A 146 -3.81 -12.38 8.73
C LYS A 146 -2.58 -12.93 8.01
N LYS A 147 -2.77 -13.74 6.97
CA LYS A 147 -1.67 -14.35 6.21
C LYS A 147 -0.99 -13.38 5.24
N TYR A 148 -1.76 -12.56 4.53
CA TYR A 148 -1.31 -11.84 3.34
C TYR A 148 -1.22 -10.33 3.51
N VAL A 149 -1.90 -9.75 4.50
CA VAL A 149 -1.93 -8.29 4.72
C VAL A 149 -1.16 -7.91 5.98
N VAL A 150 -1.47 -8.56 7.10
CA VAL A 150 -0.90 -8.27 8.42
C VAL A 150 0.64 -8.19 8.44
N PRO A 151 1.40 -9.10 7.80
CA PRO A 151 2.87 -9.05 7.84
C PRO A 151 3.49 -7.76 7.27
N TYR A 152 2.72 -6.98 6.49
CA TYR A 152 3.16 -5.70 5.92
C TYR A 152 2.75 -4.49 6.77
N LEU A 153 1.89 -4.69 7.77
CA LEU A 153 1.41 -3.66 8.69
C LEU A 153 2.15 -3.69 10.03
N GLU A 154 2.66 -4.86 10.42
CA GLU A 154 3.61 -4.99 11.51
C GLU A 154 4.84 -4.15 11.18
N GLY A 155 5.01 -3.03 11.89
CA GLY A 155 6.13 -2.14 11.65
C GLY A 155 7.43 -2.93 11.72
N LYS A 156 8.30 -2.76 10.72
CA LYS A 156 9.71 -3.16 10.88
C LYS A 156 10.24 -2.31 12.02
N ALA A 157 10.19 -2.81 13.25
CA ALA A 157 11.05 -2.33 14.31
C ALA A 157 12.46 -2.43 13.73
N SER A 158 13.03 -1.28 13.36
CA SER A 158 14.40 -1.18 12.91
C SER A 158 15.25 -1.58 14.12
N GLY A 159 15.50 -2.88 14.25
CA GLY A 159 16.33 -3.47 15.28
C GLY A 159 17.78 -3.06 15.06
N LYS A 160 18.11 -1.82 15.40
CA LYS A 160 19.43 -1.47 15.89
C LYS A 160 19.37 -1.58 17.40
N ILE A 161 19.48 -2.80 17.91
CA ILE A 161 20.04 -2.98 19.25
C ILE A 161 21.51 -2.61 19.12
N ILE A 162 21.85 -1.37 19.45
CA ILE A 162 23.24 -1.03 19.76
C ILE A 162 23.47 -1.70 21.11
N THR A 163 24.09 -2.88 21.11
CA THR A 163 24.65 -3.45 22.33
C THR A 163 25.88 -2.61 22.67
N GLU A 164 25.74 -1.62 23.55
CA GLU A 164 26.88 -1.10 24.30
C GLU A 164 27.36 -2.24 25.20
N LYS A 165 28.40 -2.94 24.75
CA LYS A 165 29.22 -3.76 25.63
C LYS A 165 30.05 -2.80 26.46
N ASP A 166 29.83 -2.85 27.77
CA ASP A 166 30.70 -2.31 28.79
C ASP A 166 32.15 -2.70 28.48
N GLY A 167 32.94 -1.68 28.13
CA GLY A 167 34.27 -1.80 27.58
C GLY A 167 35.13 -0.71 28.18
N ASP A 168 35.78 -1.07 29.27
CA ASP A 168 36.80 -0.37 30.03
C ASP A 168 37.69 0.55 29.16
N ILE A 169 37.52 1.88 29.29
CA ILE A 169 38.43 2.88 28.71
C ILE A 169 39.09 3.66 29.83
N ARG A 170 40.38 3.37 30.02
CA ARG A 170 41.33 4.13 30.84
C ARG A 170 41.37 5.60 30.42
N VAL A 171 40.87 6.48 31.30
CA VAL A 171 40.95 7.93 31.12
C VAL A 171 42.38 8.41 31.37
N HIS A 172 43.05 8.88 30.32
CA HIS A 172 44.27 9.70 30.46
C HIS A 172 43.90 11.06 31.05
N ARG A 173 44.42 11.33 32.24
CA ARG A 173 44.30 12.59 32.98
C ARG A 173 45.07 13.70 32.25
N VAL A 174 44.37 14.70 31.72
CA VAL A 174 44.95 16.02 31.41
C VAL A 174 44.36 17.03 32.38
N HIS A 175 45.25 17.68 33.12
CA HIS A 175 44.94 18.69 34.12
C HIS A 175 44.38 19.97 33.48
N HIS A 176 43.21 20.43 33.92
CA HIS A 176 42.93 21.87 33.99
C HIS A 176 42.19 22.21 35.29
N LYS A 177 42.79 23.12 36.06
CA LYS A 177 42.29 23.73 37.29
C LYS A 177 41.06 24.59 36.98
N VAL A 178 39.96 24.37 37.70
CA VAL A 178 38.96 25.40 38.00
C VAL A 178 38.49 25.24 39.45
N VAL A 179 38.40 26.36 40.16
CA VAL A 179 38.12 26.57 41.59
C VAL A 179 36.62 26.33 41.92
N PRO A 180 36.24 25.85 43.13
CA PRO A 180 34.87 25.46 43.44
C PRO A 180 34.06 26.59 44.14
N SER A 181 32.73 26.54 44.01
CA SER A 181 31.82 27.20 44.96
C SER A 181 30.46 26.49 45.09
N ASN A 182 30.31 25.79 46.23
CA ASN A 182 29.12 25.52 47.07
C ASN A 182 27.69 25.58 46.49
N LYS A 183 26.91 24.48 46.67
CA LYS A 183 25.89 24.32 47.74
C LYS A 183 25.00 23.05 47.60
N LYS A 184 24.96 22.30 48.71
CA LYS A 184 23.87 21.52 49.36
C LYS A 184 23.11 20.40 48.65
N GLU A 185 23.20 19.23 49.28
CA GLU A 185 22.28 18.08 49.27
C GLU A 185 20.87 18.43 49.76
N GLN A 186 19.87 17.71 49.23
CA GLN A 186 18.70 17.22 49.97
C GLN A 186 18.01 16.05 49.22
N SER A 187 17.30 15.21 49.97
CA SER A 187 17.22 13.75 49.84
C SER A 187 15.80 13.19 49.64
N VAL A 188 15.69 12.01 48.97
CA VAL A 188 14.62 10.95 48.93
C VAL A 188 13.21 11.33 48.40
N PRO A 189 12.36 10.41 47.86
CA PRO A 189 12.50 8.97 47.65
C PRO A 189 12.14 8.38 46.26
N GLN A 190 12.57 7.14 46.12
CA GLN A 190 12.33 6.16 45.06
C GLN A 190 10.83 5.84 44.90
N PHE A 191 10.33 5.91 43.67
CA PHE A 191 9.04 5.35 43.25
C PHE A 191 9.30 4.34 42.12
N GLU A 192 8.89 3.09 42.33
CA GLU A 192 8.81 2.08 41.28
C GLU A 192 7.64 2.43 40.34
N GLU A 193 7.93 2.62 39.07
CA GLU A 193 6.91 2.75 38.02
C GLU A 193 7.01 1.53 37.10
N SER A 194 6.01 0.65 37.17
CA SER A 194 5.88 -0.48 36.25
C SER A 194 5.53 0.06 34.86
N ALA A 195 6.48 0.01 33.93
CA ALA A 195 6.24 0.41 32.56
C ALA A 195 5.30 -0.59 31.85
N SER A 196 4.07 -0.18 31.58
CA SER A 196 3.19 -0.83 30.62
C SER A 196 3.65 -0.45 29.21
N THR A 197 4.17 -1.43 28.47
CA THR A 197 4.69 -1.23 27.11
C THR A 197 3.53 -1.07 26.11
N LYS A 198 3.02 0.16 25.94
CA LYS A 198 2.16 0.50 24.81
C LYS A 198 3.00 0.48 23.53
N VAL A 199 2.78 -0.51 22.67
CA VAL A 199 3.37 -0.57 21.32
C VAL A 199 2.75 0.54 20.48
N ILE A 200 3.47 1.65 20.32
CA ILE A 200 3.07 2.73 19.42
C ILE A 200 3.51 2.36 18.01
N LEU A 201 2.55 1.97 17.16
CA LEU A 201 2.75 1.75 15.72
C LEU A 201 3.07 3.09 15.03
N LYS A 202 4.33 3.52 15.08
CA LYS A 202 4.83 4.70 14.38
C LYS A 202 5.31 4.30 12.97
N GLY A 203 4.35 3.91 12.12
CA GLY A 203 4.57 3.77 10.69
C GLY A 203 4.64 5.14 10.01
N SER A 204 5.56 5.29 9.06
CA SER A 204 5.86 6.50 8.27
C SER A 204 4.68 6.98 7.41
N SER A 205 3.62 7.49 8.04
CA SER A 205 2.54 8.20 7.36
C SER A 205 2.07 9.33 8.26
N SER A 206 2.02 10.54 7.72
CA SER A 206 1.42 11.72 8.38
C SER A 206 -0.08 11.55 8.63
N TYR A 207 -0.68 10.44 8.19
CA TYR A 207 -2.08 10.13 8.35
C TYR A 207 -2.36 9.42 9.67
N TRP A 208 -3.24 10.01 10.46
CA TRP A 208 -3.77 9.40 11.67
C TRP A 208 -4.97 8.52 11.30
N TRP A 209 -4.82 7.20 11.45
CA TRP A 209 -5.90 6.27 11.17
C TRP A 209 -7.10 6.47 12.13
N PRO A 210 -8.35 6.40 11.63
CA PRO A 210 -9.55 6.32 12.46
C PRO A 210 -9.45 5.18 13.49
N SER A 211 -10.07 5.34 14.66
CA SER A 211 -10.03 4.35 15.74
C SER A 211 -10.59 2.99 15.34
N SER A 212 -11.60 2.95 14.45
CA SER A 212 -12.15 1.70 13.90
C SER A 212 -11.11 0.91 13.11
N ILE A 213 -10.27 1.58 12.32
CA ILE A 213 -9.21 0.93 11.54
C ILE A 213 -8.10 0.43 12.48
N LYS A 214 -7.74 1.23 13.50
CA LYS A 214 -6.76 0.80 14.52
C LYS A 214 -7.25 -0.43 15.28
N SER A 215 -8.47 -0.40 15.80
CA SER A 215 -9.07 -1.53 16.52
C SER A 215 -9.18 -2.78 15.65
N PHE A 216 -9.53 -2.63 14.38
CA PHE A 216 -9.55 -3.74 13.43
C PHE A 216 -8.15 -4.34 13.20
N ILE A 217 -7.14 -3.49 13.03
CA ILE A 217 -5.75 -3.94 12.91
C ILE A 217 -5.29 -4.61 14.20
N ASP A 218 -5.57 -4.04 15.37
CA ASP A 218 -5.22 -4.61 16.67
C ASP A 218 -5.90 -5.98 16.89
N GLU A 219 -7.17 -6.13 16.51
CA GLU A 219 -7.88 -7.43 16.53
C GLU A 219 -7.22 -8.45 15.58
N LEU A 220 -6.84 -8.02 14.37
CA LEU A 220 -6.14 -8.89 13.43
C LEU A 220 -4.77 -9.33 13.94
N LEU A 221 -4.05 -8.42 14.61
CA LEU A 221 -2.76 -8.65 15.23
C LEU A 221 -2.85 -9.41 16.57
N GLY A 222 -4.05 -9.58 17.13
CA GLY A 222 -4.23 -10.21 18.45
C GLY A 222 -3.72 -9.36 19.62
N LEU A 223 -3.70 -8.03 19.47
CA LEU A 223 -3.21 -7.07 20.48
C LEU A 223 -4.30 -6.61 21.47
N THR A 224 -5.51 -7.15 21.38
CA THR A 224 -6.58 -6.88 22.34
C THR A 224 -6.28 -7.64 23.64
N GLU A 225 -6.19 -6.91 24.76
CA GLU A 225 -5.81 -7.37 26.11
C GLU A 225 -6.32 -8.79 26.47
N GLU A 226 -5.42 -9.79 26.39
CA GLU A 226 -5.51 -11.00 27.21
C GLU A 226 -5.04 -10.66 28.63
N SER A 227 -5.90 -10.00 29.41
CA SER A 227 -5.84 -10.10 30.87
C SER A 227 -7.16 -9.67 31.47
N LEU A 228 -7.97 -10.65 31.89
CA LEU A 228 -8.87 -10.65 33.06
C LEU A 228 -9.83 -11.85 32.96
N SER A 229 -9.31 -13.07 33.12
CA SER A 229 -10.13 -14.22 33.56
C SER A 229 -9.33 -15.22 34.39
N HIS A 230 -8.60 -14.70 35.39
CA HIS A 230 -8.25 -15.49 36.56
C HIS A 230 -8.43 -14.64 37.81
N SER A 231 -9.59 -14.77 38.44
CA SER A 231 -9.82 -14.67 39.88
C SER A 231 -11.14 -15.37 40.20
#